data_AF-A0AA37CVX7-F1
#
_entry.id   AF-A0AA37CVX7-F1
#
_cell.length_a   1.000
_cell.length_b   1.000
_cell.length_c   1.000
_cell.angle_alpha   90.00
_cell.angle_beta   90.00
_cell.angle_gamma   90.00
#
_symmetry.space_group_name_H-M   'P 1'
#
loop_
_entity.id
_entity.type
_entity.pdbx_description
1 polymer ?
#
loop_
_entity_poly.entity_id
_entity_poly.type
_entity_poly.pdbx_seq_one_letter_code
_entity_poly.pdbx_strand_id
1 'polypeptide(L)'
;MSDATKRKQDQRARRAALGIKRVEVALSERERQQLETLRIARAGSGEPYSADKYISTLIRRDWERWLEQKAELEQQTCPNCDCALPEGCGGTFKGEAECWINQGDKTIAL
;
A
#
# COMPACT_ATOMS: atom_id res chain seq x y z
N MET A 1 -26.73 27.90 -13.61
CA MET A 1 -25.86 26.69 -13.50
C MET A 1 -26.55 25.54 -14.19
N SER A 2 -25.83 24.70 -14.94
CA SER A 2 -26.43 23.52 -15.57
C SER A 2 -26.61 22.38 -14.55
N ASP A 3 -27.55 21.47 -14.81
CA ASP A 3 -27.78 20.29 -13.97
C ASP A 3 -26.54 19.39 -13.88
N ALA A 4 -25.69 19.38 -14.91
CA ALA A 4 -24.41 18.67 -14.88
C ALA A 4 -23.43 19.31 -13.89
N THR A 5 -23.37 20.63 -13.81
CA THR A 5 -22.51 21.36 -12.86
C THR A 5 -22.95 21.12 -11.42
N LYS A 6 -24.27 21.16 -11.15
CA LYS A 6 -24.83 20.90 -9.82
C LYS A 6 -24.52 19.46 -9.36
N ARG A 7 -24.76 18.46 -10.23
CA ARG A 7 -24.40 17.05 -9.95
C ARG A 7 -22.93 16.86 -9.61
N LYS A 8 -22.01 17.49 -10.35
CA LYS A 8 -20.57 17.42 -10.06
C LYS A 8 -20.20 18.13 -8.75
N GLN A 9 -20.85 19.24 -8.41
CA GLN A 9 -20.66 19.92 -7.13
C GLN A 9 -21.11 19.04 -5.97
N ASP A 10 -22.30 18.46 -6.06
CA ASP A 10 -22.85 17.56 -5.03
C ASP A 10 -21.96 16.32 -4.84
N GLN A 11 -21.44 15.75 -5.93
CA GLN A 11 -20.49 14.63 -5.87
C GLN A 11 -19.21 15.02 -5.12
N ARG A 12 -18.65 16.20 -5.38
CA ARG A 12 -17.46 16.68 -4.66
C ARG A 12 -17.75 16.93 -3.19
N ALA A 13 -18.89 17.54 -2.87
CA ALA A 13 -19.30 17.78 -1.47
C ALA A 13 -19.44 16.47 -0.69
N ARG A 14 -20.08 15.45 -1.27
CA ARG A 14 -20.19 14.12 -0.66
C ARG A 14 -18.83 13.46 -0.44
N ARG A 15 -17.93 13.51 -1.44
CA ARG A 15 -16.57 12.97 -1.31
C ARG A 15 -15.78 13.69 -0.22
N ALA A 16 -15.89 15.02 -0.15
CA ALA A 16 -15.24 15.82 0.88
C ALA A 16 -15.76 15.46 2.29
N ALA A 17 -17.08 15.28 2.45
CA ALA A 17 -17.68 14.86 3.72
C ALA A 17 -17.19 13.47 4.17
N LEU A 18 -16.88 12.57 3.23
CA LEU A 18 -16.30 11.26 3.51
C LEU A 18 -14.76 11.27 3.61
N GLY A 19 -14.11 12.43 3.55
CA GLY A 19 -12.65 12.55 3.55
C GLY A 19 -11.96 11.91 2.33
N ILE A 20 -12.71 11.58 1.27
CA ILE A 20 -12.19 10.91 0.09
C ILE A 20 -11.38 11.90 -0.74
N LYS A 21 -10.06 11.71 -0.77
CA LYS A 21 -9.13 12.44 -1.64
C LYS A 21 -8.82 11.64 -2.89
N ARG A 22 -8.53 12.33 -4.00
CA ARG A 22 -8.09 11.69 -5.24
C ARG A 22 -6.57 11.53 -5.21
N VAL A 23 -6.10 10.33 -5.55
CA VAL A 23 -4.70 10.07 -5.86
C VAL A 23 -4.60 9.87 -7.36
N GLU A 24 -3.69 10.60 -8.00
CA GLU A 24 -3.41 10.48 -9.43
C GLU A 24 -1.98 9.96 -9.59
N VAL A 25 -1.80 8.99 -10.50
CA VAL A 25 -0.52 8.30 -10.69
C VAL A 25 -0.21 8.29 -12.18
N ALA A 26 1.01 8.65 -12.53
CA ALA A 26 1.51 8.51 -13.89
C ALA A 26 1.98 7.06 -14.09
N LEU A 27 1.34 6.34 -15.01
CA LEU A 27 1.73 4.99 -15.40
C LEU A 27 2.24 5.01 -16.82
N SER A 28 3.36 4.35 -17.08
CA SER A 28 3.84 4.03 -18.43
C SER A 28 2.80 3.19 -19.19
N GLU A 29 2.92 3.13 -20.52
CA GLU A 29 2.07 2.27 -21.33
C GLU A 29 2.13 0.80 -20.89
N ARG A 30 3.34 0.31 -20.57
CA ARG A 30 3.55 -1.04 -20.06
C ARG A 30 2.77 -1.29 -18.77
N GLU A 31 2.85 -0.37 -17.81
CA GLU A 31 2.14 -0.52 -16.52
C GLU A 31 0.62 -0.48 -16.71
N ARG A 32 0.10 0.32 -17.64
CA ARG A 32 -1.35 0.33 -17.95
C ARG A 32 -1.82 -1.01 -18.54
N GLN A 33 -1.04 -1.61 -19.44
CA GLN A 33 -1.35 -2.92 -20.01
C GLN A 33 -1.31 -4.04 -18.95
N GLN A 34 -0.34 -3.99 -18.04
CA GLN A 34 -0.26 -4.89 -16.90
C GLN A 34 -1.47 -4.72 -15.97
N LEU A 35 -1.85 -3.47 -15.67
CA LEU A 35 -3.04 -3.18 -14.87
C LEU A 35 -4.30 -3.75 -15.50
N GLU A 36 -4.53 -3.56 -16.80
CA GLU A 36 -5.70 -4.11 -17.50
C GLU A 36 -5.74 -5.64 -17.41
N THR A 37 -4.60 -6.28 -17.68
CA THR A 37 -4.46 -7.74 -17.61
C THR A 37 -4.80 -8.25 -16.20
N LEU A 38 -4.24 -7.62 -15.17
CA LEU A 38 -4.40 -8.05 -13.78
C LEU A 38 -5.81 -7.80 -13.24
N ARG A 39 -6.50 -6.75 -13.70
CA ARG A 39 -7.89 -6.46 -13.33
C ARG A 39 -8.84 -7.57 -13.74
N ILE A 40 -8.59 -8.18 -14.90
CA ILE A 40 -9.36 -9.33 -15.42
C ILE A 40 -8.91 -10.60 -14.69
N ALA A 41 -7.61 -10.93 -14.73
CA ALA A 41 -7.09 -12.19 -14.22
C ALA A 41 -7.37 -12.41 -12.72
N ARG A 42 -7.35 -11.33 -11.91
CA ARG A 42 -7.57 -11.41 -10.46
C ARG A 42 -9.04 -11.31 -10.04
N ALA A 43 -9.96 -11.00 -10.97
CA ALA A 43 -11.39 -11.04 -10.71
C ALA A 43 -11.96 -12.47 -10.69
N GLY A 44 -11.21 -13.45 -11.23
CA GLY A 44 -11.65 -14.84 -11.31
C GLY A 44 -12.82 -15.00 -12.29
N SER A 45 -13.92 -15.60 -11.84
CA SER A 45 -15.15 -15.74 -12.63
C SER A 45 -16.06 -14.50 -12.58
N GLY A 46 -15.69 -13.47 -11.82
CA GLY A 46 -16.44 -12.23 -11.73
C GLY A 46 -16.09 -11.22 -12.83
N GLU A 47 -16.85 -10.12 -12.87
CA GLU A 47 -16.54 -8.98 -13.74
C GLU A 47 -15.16 -8.38 -13.41
N PRO A 48 -14.38 -7.96 -14.43
CA PRO A 48 -13.10 -7.32 -14.22
C PRO A 48 -13.22 -6.14 -13.25
N TYR A 49 -12.25 -6.02 -12.34
CA TYR A 49 -12.23 -4.88 -11.44
C TYR A 49 -12.11 -3.57 -12.23
N SER A 50 -12.70 -2.48 -11.74
CA SER A 50 -12.29 -1.14 -12.18
C SER A 50 -10.87 -0.84 -11.67
N ALA A 51 -10.17 0.10 -12.30
CA ALA A 51 -8.80 0.44 -11.92
C ALA A 51 -8.70 0.90 -10.44
N ASP A 52 -9.64 1.74 -10.00
CA ASP A 52 -9.72 2.21 -8.61
C ASP A 52 -10.01 1.08 -7.62
N LYS A 53 -10.92 0.14 -7.97
CA LYS A 53 -11.22 -1.01 -7.12
C LYS A 53 -10.03 -1.96 -7.01
N TYR A 54 -9.31 -2.19 -8.11
CA TYR A 54 -8.12 -3.03 -8.11
C TYR A 54 -7.02 -2.44 -7.23
N ILE A 55 -6.68 -1.16 -7.44
CA ILE A 55 -5.65 -0.46 -6.65
C ILE A 55 -6.05 -0.39 -5.16
N SER A 56 -7.30 -0.03 -4.86
CA SER A 56 -7.79 0.00 -3.47
C SER A 56 -7.74 -1.38 -2.80
N THR A 57 -7.96 -2.46 -3.57
CA THR A 57 -7.86 -3.82 -3.05
C THR A 57 -6.41 -4.23 -2.79
N LEU A 58 -5.47 -3.83 -3.65
CA LEU A 58 -4.05 -4.05 -3.40
C LEU A 58 -3.59 -3.35 -2.13
N ILE A 59 -3.95 -2.08 -1.95
CA ILE A 59 -3.61 -1.31 -0.74
C ILE A 59 -4.14 -1.99 0.53
N ARG A 60 -5.40 -2.48 0.50
CA ARG A 60 -5.97 -3.17 1.68
C ARG A 60 -5.24 -4.46 2.02
N ARG A 61 -4.95 -5.28 1.02
CA ARG A 61 -4.22 -6.55 1.22
C ARG A 61 -2.80 -6.32 1.70
N ASP A 62 -2.16 -5.28 1.17
CA ASP A 62 -0.82 -4.90 1.57
C ASP A 62 -0.78 -4.37 3.00
N TRP A 63 -1.78 -3.57 3.38
CA TRP A 63 -1.96 -3.13 4.76
C TRP A 63 -2.18 -4.29 5.75
N GLU A 64 -3.03 -5.27 5.38
CA GLU A 64 -3.24 -6.48 6.17
C GLU A 64 -1.92 -7.25 6.38
N ARG A 65 -1.13 -7.44 5.30
CA ARG A 65 0.19 -8.06 5.37
C ARG A 65 1.15 -7.27 6.27
N TRP A 66 1.20 -5.95 6.13
CA TRP A 66 2.05 -5.11 6.97
C TRP A 66 1.69 -5.24 8.46
N LEU A 67 0.40 -5.29 8.80
CA LEU A 67 -0.03 -5.49 10.19
C LEU A 67 0.45 -6.83 10.76
N GLU A 68 0.35 -7.91 9.96
CA GLU A 68 0.86 -9.23 10.35
C GLU A 68 2.37 -9.21 10.58
N GLN A 69 3.13 -8.65 9.63
CA GLN A 69 4.58 -8.52 9.73
C GLN A 69 5.00 -7.66 10.93
N LYS A 70 4.32 -6.53 11.16
CA LYS A 70 4.58 -5.66 12.30
C LYS A 70 4.36 -6.38 13.62
N ALA A 71 3.26 -7.12 13.75
CA ALA A 71 2.95 -7.88 14.97
C ALA A 71 3.97 -9.00 15.26
N GLU A 72 4.53 -9.63 14.22
CA GLU A 72 5.61 -10.60 14.35
C GLU A 72 6.92 -9.94 14.81
N LEU A 73 7.23 -8.76 14.26
CA LEU A 73 8.45 -8.02 14.62
C LEU A 73 8.40 -7.44 16.03
N GLU A 74 7.24 -6.99 16.49
CA GLU A 74 7.07 -6.47 17.85
C GLU A 74 7.37 -7.54 18.94
N GLN A 75 7.39 -8.82 18.57
CA GLN A 75 7.78 -9.94 19.45
C GLN A 75 9.30 -10.22 19.44
N GLN A 76 10.05 -9.53 18.59
CA GLN A 76 11.47 -9.76 18.34
C GLN A 76 12.30 -8.52 18.68
N THR A 77 13.56 -8.76 19.04
CA THR A 77 14.57 -7.72 19.19
C THR A 77 15.67 -7.90 18.16
N CYS A 78 16.37 -6.81 17.83
CA CYS A 78 17.52 -6.87 16.93
C CYS A 78 18.66 -7.68 17.59
N PRO A 79 19.20 -8.73 16.96
CA PRO A 79 20.20 -9.59 17.59
C PRO A 79 21.54 -8.89 17.87
N ASN A 80 21.81 -7.75 17.23
CA ASN A 80 23.02 -6.97 17.46
C ASN A 80 22.93 -5.94 18.60
N CYS A 81 21.73 -5.41 18.87
CA CYS A 81 21.57 -4.24 19.75
C CYS A 81 20.40 -4.32 20.71
N ASP A 82 19.67 -5.45 20.71
CA ASP A 82 18.50 -5.75 21.54
C ASP A 82 17.36 -4.72 21.50
N CYS A 83 17.41 -3.78 20.56
CA CYS A 83 16.36 -2.80 20.34
C CYS A 83 15.11 -3.49 19.79
N ALA A 84 13.94 -3.03 20.23
CA ALA A 84 12.65 -3.50 19.73
C ALA A 84 12.50 -3.21 18.23
N LEU A 85 11.94 -4.17 17.50
CA LEU A 85 11.64 -4.04 16.07
C LEU A 85 10.17 -3.57 15.89
N PRO A 86 9.83 -2.90 14.77
CA PRO A 86 10.64 -2.64 13.56
C PRO A 86 11.54 -1.40 13.63
N GLU A 87 11.45 -0.56 14.66
CA GLU A 87 12.24 0.70 14.76
C GLU A 87 13.75 0.44 14.89
N GLY A 88 14.13 -0.58 15.67
CA GLY A 88 15.50 -1.03 15.82
C GLY A 88 16.45 0.07 16.29
N CYS A 89 17.70 0.03 15.84
CA CYS A 89 18.73 1.00 16.22
C CYS A 89 18.70 2.32 15.43
N GLY A 90 17.65 2.58 14.64
CA GLY A 90 17.56 3.79 13.79
C GLY A 90 18.68 3.92 12.75
N GLY A 91 19.38 2.83 12.43
CA GLY A 91 20.49 2.80 11.49
C GLY A 91 21.88 3.00 12.09
N THR A 92 22.01 3.11 13.42
CA THR A 92 23.30 3.28 14.11
C THR A 92 24.30 2.17 13.77
N PHE A 93 23.83 0.93 13.66
CA PHE A 93 24.64 -0.25 13.34
C PHE A 93 24.41 -0.76 11.91
N LYS A 94 23.93 0.11 11.01
CA LYS A 94 23.63 -0.27 9.62
C LYS A 94 24.92 -0.67 8.90
N GLY A 95 24.95 -1.89 8.38
CA GLY A 95 26.11 -2.48 7.69
C GLY A 95 26.78 -3.60 8.48
N GLU A 96 26.50 -3.70 9.78
CA GLU A 96 26.91 -4.84 10.58
C GLU A 96 26.11 -6.09 10.18
N ALA A 97 26.76 -7.25 10.20
CA ALA A 97 26.19 -8.50 9.73
C ALA A 97 24.97 -8.94 10.56
N GLU A 98 25.01 -8.67 11.86
CA GLU A 98 23.99 -9.06 12.84
C GLU A 98 22.90 -8.00 13.01
N CYS A 99 23.03 -6.83 12.39
CA CYS A 99 22.01 -5.80 12.49
C CYS A 99 20.78 -6.17 11.63
N TRP A 100 19.61 -6.24 12.28
CA TRP A 100 18.35 -6.54 11.59
C TRP A 100 18.05 -5.58 10.42
N ILE A 101 18.41 -4.29 10.52
CA ILE A 101 18.22 -3.30 9.44
C ILE A 101 18.98 -3.69 8.15
N ASN A 102 20.06 -4.48 8.26
CA ASN A 102 20.87 -4.85 7.11
C ASN A 102 20.24 -5.98 6.26
N GLN A 103 19.59 -6.94 6.92
CA GLN A 103 19.01 -8.13 6.28
C GLN A 103 17.49 -8.23 6.43
N GLY A 104 16.99 -8.05 7.65
CA GLY A 104 15.57 -8.20 8.01
C GLY A 104 14.65 -7.15 7.39
N ASP A 105 15.06 -5.89 7.33
CA ASP A 105 14.26 -4.79 6.75
C ASP A 105 13.86 -5.05 5.28
N LYS A 106 14.79 -5.61 4.49
CA LYS A 106 14.55 -5.98 3.09
C LYS A 106 13.46 -7.04 2.91
N THR A 107 13.21 -7.85 3.93
CA THR A 107 12.18 -8.90 3.91
C THR A 107 10.77 -8.35 4.05
N ILE A 108 10.63 -7.13 4.57
CA ILE A 108 9.34 -6.46 4.80
C ILE A 108 9.11 -5.33 3.79
N ALA A 109 10.17 -4.81 3.18
CA ALA A 109 10.06 -3.90 2.05
C ALA A 109 9.35 -4.56 0.85
N LEU A 110 8.49 -3.79 0.18
CA LEU A 110 7.76 -4.18 -1.04
C LEU A 110 8.56 -3.91 -2.32
#